data_AF-A0A150TR82-F1
#
_entry.id   AF-A0A150TR82-F1
#
_cell.length_a   1.000
_cell.length_b   1.000
_cell.length_c   1.000
_cell.angle_alpha   90.00
_cell.angle_beta   90.00
_cell.angle_gamma   90.00
#
_symmetry.space_group_name_H-M   'P 1'
#
loop_
_entity.id
_entity.type
_entity.pdbx_description
1 polymer ?
#
loop_
_entity_poly.entity_id
_entity_poly.type
_entity_poly.pdbx_seq_one_letter_code
_entity_poly.pdbx_strand_id
1 'polypeptide(L)'
;MPSLPRPIHAAPRCPAPSALLLALLAVLLLGCGPRLVPFTHELRVQHGLSDRDVKGLQFYVSHEIALRRELTAESSRITSSHTLLLVSGKVIEEVVVEERTPGVVVGARGGVLSVSFEPGASLSFSAAPDPEPPAPAPPFPGFATPPDPFPGSAAPLLAIPSAAGDGKTPGGNYWLAAEPGGEVRYQGKVFSAIEDSLRAHLLIDADALEEVVERRKVLPGVRLSGR
;
A
#
# COMPACT_ATOMS: atom_id res chain seq x y z
N MET A 1 53.76 -55.87 -25.05
CA MET A 1 52.70 -55.06 -25.66
C MET A 1 51.45 -55.13 -24.80
N PRO A 2 51.03 -54.05 -24.12
CA PRO A 2 49.69 -53.94 -23.56
C PRO A 2 48.87 -52.86 -24.29
N SER A 3 47.67 -53.24 -24.72
CA SER A 3 46.69 -52.41 -25.43
C SER A 3 45.93 -51.48 -24.47
N LEU A 4 45.87 -50.18 -24.79
CA LEU A 4 45.01 -49.19 -24.13
C LEU A 4 43.52 -49.47 -24.42
N PRO A 5 42.61 -49.35 -23.43
CA PRO A 5 41.18 -49.31 -23.69
C PRO A 5 40.73 -47.93 -24.19
N ARG A 6 39.84 -47.92 -25.19
CA ARG A 6 39.21 -46.70 -25.74
C ARG A 6 38.16 -46.15 -24.77
N PRO A 7 38.00 -44.81 -24.65
CA PRO A 7 36.88 -44.22 -23.91
C PRO A 7 35.57 -44.42 -24.69
N ILE A 8 34.55 -44.91 -23.99
CA ILE A 8 33.18 -45.06 -24.49
C ILE A 8 32.52 -43.68 -24.43
N HIS A 9 32.19 -43.11 -25.59
CA HIS A 9 31.33 -41.94 -25.68
C HIS A 9 29.92 -42.31 -25.21
N ALA A 10 29.51 -41.80 -24.05
CA ALA A 10 28.13 -41.87 -23.59
C ALA A 10 27.26 -40.94 -24.46
N ALA A 11 26.30 -41.53 -25.17
CA ALA A 11 25.31 -40.78 -25.94
C ALA A 11 24.37 -39.98 -25.01
N PRO A 12 23.97 -38.76 -25.38
CA PRO A 12 23.00 -37.99 -24.61
C PRO A 12 21.64 -38.70 -24.69
N ARG A 13 21.06 -39.02 -23.52
CA ARG A 13 19.71 -39.59 -23.42
C ARG A 13 18.71 -38.49 -23.78
N CYS A 14 18.00 -38.65 -24.90
CA CYS A 14 16.84 -37.82 -25.19
C CYS A 14 15.81 -37.96 -24.07
N PRO A 15 15.32 -36.86 -23.46
CA PRO A 15 14.26 -36.93 -22.48
C PRO A 15 12.97 -37.44 -23.14
N ALA A 16 12.29 -38.38 -22.48
CA ALA A 16 11.04 -38.94 -22.95
C ALA A 16 9.96 -37.86 -23.09
N PRO A 17 9.04 -37.95 -24.09
CA PRO A 17 8.01 -36.93 -24.32
C PRO A 17 7.07 -36.71 -23.11
N SER A 18 6.91 -37.73 -22.25
CA SER A 18 6.17 -37.63 -20.98
C SER A 18 6.86 -36.72 -19.94
N ALA A 19 8.20 -36.71 -19.88
CA ALA A 19 8.93 -35.83 -18.97
C ALA A 19 8.85 -34.35 -19.41
N LEU A 20 8.77 -34.11 -20.72
CA LEU A 20 8.56 -32.77 -21.28
C LEU A 20 7.16 -32.23 -20.96
N LEU A 21 6.13 -33.09 -21.02
CA LEU A 21 4.74 -32.72 -20.71
C LEU A 21 4.54 -32.41 -19.22
N LEU A 22 5.15 -33.19 -18.33
CA LEU A 22 5.14 -32.95 -16.87
C LEU A 22 5.90 -31.67 -16.50
N ALA A 23 7.01 -31.37 -17.19
CA ALA A 23 7.73 -30.10 -17.01
C ALA A 23 6.91 -28.89 -17.53
N LEU A 24 6.19 -29.04 -18.65
CA LEU A 24 5.31 -27.99 -19.17
C LEU A 24 4.12 -27.69 -18.24
N LEU A 25 3.56 -28.74 -17.62
CA LEU A 25 2.46 -28.60 -16.64
C LEU A 25 2.92 -27.92 -15.34
N ALA A 26 4.17 -28.14 -14.92
CA ALA A 26 4.74 -27.50 -13.73
C ALA A 26 5.01 -26.00 -13.94
N VAL A 27 5.29 -25.55 -15.16
CA VAL A 27 5.49 -24.13 -15.50
C VAL A 27 4.17 -23.34 -15.46
N LEU A 28 3.02 -23.98 -15.68
CA LEU A 28 1.70 -23.35 -15.63
C LEU A 28 1.18 -23.07 -14.20
N LEU A 29 1.84 -23.63 -13.17
CA LEU A 29 1.49 -23.41 -11.75
C LEU A 29 2.29 -22.27 -11.10
N LEU A 30 3.19 -21.61 -11.84
CA LEU A 30 3.87 -20.38 -11.39
C LEU A 30 2.88 -19.21 -11.49
N GLY A 31 1.93 -19.18 -10.55
CA GLY A 31 0.75 -18.34 -10.55
C GLY A 31 1.01 -16.85 -10.40
N CYS A 32 -0.03 -16.08 -10.78
CA CYS A 32 -0.18 -14.66 -10.58
C CYS A 32 0.11 -14.26 -9.12
N GLY A 33 0.97 -13.26 -8.92
CA GLY A 33 1.16 -12.63 -7.62
C GLY A 33 -0.08 -11.82 -7.19
N PRO A 34 -0.17 -11.42 -5.91
CA PRO A 34 -1.30 -10.67 -5.38
C PRO A 34 -1.50 -9.39 -6.18
N ARG A 35 -2.74 -9.15 -6.61
CA ARG A 35 -3.07 -7.94 -7.38
C ARG A 35 -3.32 -6.79 -6.42
N LEU A 36 -2.24 -6.14 -6.03
CA LEU A 36 -2.30 -5.01 -5.12
C LEU A 36 -2.98 -3.80 -5.77
N VAL A 37 -4.01 -3.29 -5.12
CA VAL A 37 -4.73 -2.07 -5.51
C VAL A 37 -4.77 -1.07 -4.35
N PRO A 38 -4.79 0.24 -4.61
CA PRO A 38 -4.96 1.23 -3.55
C PRO A 38 -6.25 1.01 -2.78
N PHE A 39 -6.13 0.99 -1.45
CA PHE A 39 -7.28 1.00 -0.58
C PHE A 39 -7.75 2.44 -0.41
N THR A 40 -8.88 2.78 -1.02
CA THR A 40 -9.47 4.11 -0.95
C THR A 40 -10.72 4.14 -0.09
N HIS A 41 -11.11 5.33 0.34
CA HIS A 41 -12.37 5.52 1.06
C HIS A 41 -13.59 5.10 0.20
N GLU A 42 -13.55 5.37 -1.10
CA GLU A 42 -14.61 5.02 -2.04
C GLU A 42 -14.77 3.51 -2.14
N LEU A 43 -13.67 2.77 -2.28
CA LEU A 43 -13.68 1.30 -2.30
C LEU A 43 -14.32 0.77 -1.01
N ARG A 44 -13.92 1.33 0.13
CA ARG A 44 -14.49 0.96 1.43
C ARG A 44 -16.00 1.16 1.49
N VAL A 45 -16.49 2.30 1.01
CA VAL A 45 -17.92 2.65 1.00
C VAL A 45 -18.69 1.79 -0.03
N GLN A 46 -18.17 1.63 -1.24
CA GLN A 46 -18.77 0.87 -2.34
C GLN A 46 -19.01 -0.60 -1.93
N HIS A 47 -18.07 -1.21 -1.22
CA HIS A 47 -18.19 -2.58 -0.72
C HIS A 47 -18.82 -2.67 0.69
N GLY A 48 -19.21 -1.54 1.28
CA GLY A 48 -19.82 -1.50 2.61
C GLY A 48 -18.95 -2.14 3.70
N LEU A 49 -17.63 -1.90 3.66
CA LEU A 49 -16.68 -2.51 4.60
C LEU A 49 -16.73 -1.82 5.97
N SER A 50 -17.20 -2.54 6.97
CA SER A 50 -17.22 -2.08 8.36
C SER A 50 -15.81 -2.10 8.97
N ASP A 51 -15.66 -1.48 10.14
CA ASP A 51 -14.43 -1.54 10.94
C ASP A 51 -14.00 -2.97 11.28
N ARG A 52 -14.92 -3.94 11.28
CA ARG A 52 -14.60 -5.36 11.51
C ARG A 52 -14.05 -6.02 10.26
N ASP A 53 -14.57 -5.68 9.08
CA ASP A 53 -14.16 -6.31 7.83
C ASP A 53 -12.76 -5.88 7.44
N VAL A 54 -12.45 -4.59 7.62
CA VAL A 54 -11.10 -4.08 7.36
C VAL A 54 -10.06 -4.77 8.25
N LYS A 55 -10.41 -5.24 9.45
CA LYS A 55 -9.49 -6.03 10.29
C LYS A 55 -9.22 -7.44 9.74
N GLY A 56 -10.08 -7.94 8.87
CA GLY A 56 -9.91 -9.23 8.19
C GLY A 56 -9.10 -9.13 6.90
N LEU A 57 -8.71 -7.92 6.48
CA LEU A 57 -7.92 -7.69 5.26
C LEU A 57 -6.43 -7.61 5.59
N GLN A 58 -5.63 -8.16 4.67
CA GLN A 58 -4.19 -7.95 4.64
C GLN A 58 -3.90 -6.64 3.89
N PHE A 59 -3.21 -5.71 4.56
CA PHE A 59 -2.75 -4.47 3.96
C PHE A 59 -1.28 -4.55 3.59
N TYR A 60 -0.90 -3.68 2.67
CA TYR A 60 0.48 -3.45 2.27
C TYR A 60 0.72 -1.95 2.16
N VAL A 61 1.98 -1.54 2.28
CA VAL A 61 2.38 -0.14 2.11
C VAL A 61 2.85 0.10 0.67
N SER A 62 2.45 1.21 0.06
CA SER A 62 2.78 1.51 -1.34
C SER A 62 4.18 2.07 -1.57
N HIS A 63 4.76 2.75 -0.58
CA HIS A 63 6.08 3.39 -0.64
C HIS A 63 6.81 3.14 0.67
N GLU A 64 8.13 3.04 0.65
CA GLU A 64 8.93 2.94 1.87
C GLU A 64 8.57 4.06 2.87
N ILE A 65 8.43 3.68 4.15
CA ILE A 65 8.24 4.62 5.25
C ILE A 65 9.51 4.60 6.09
N ALA A 66 10.31 5.66 5.97
CA ALA A 66 11.49 5.90 6.78
C ALA A 66 11.21 6.99 7.82
N LEU A 67 11.34 6.63 9.10
CA LEU A 67 11.09 7.49 10.24
C LEU A 67 12.39 7.67 11.03
N ARG A 68 12.75 8.92 11.33
CA ARG A 68 13.97 9.25 12.08
C ARG A 68 13.68 10.07 13.32
N ARG A 69 14.45 9.83 14.38
CA ARG A 69 14.38 10.60 15.63
C ARG A 69 15.75 10.70 16.27
N GLU A 70 16.14 11.90 16.69
CA GLU A 70 17.37 12.10 17.46
C GLU A 70 17.20 11.56 18.89
N LEU A 71 18.13 10.73 19.33
CA LEU A 71 18.20 10.22 20.69
C LEU A 71 19.02 11.17 21.55
N THR A 72 18.39 11.70 22.59
CA THR A 72 19.09 12.34 23.71
C THR A 72 19.46 11.30 24.77
N ALA A 73 20.52 11.57 25.56
CA ALA A 73 21.09 10.64 26.53
C ALA A 73 20.09 10.02 27.53
N GLU A 74 18.93 10.67 27.76
CA GLU A 74 17.87 10.19 28.65
C GLU A 74 16.86 9.24 27.98
N SER A 75 16.91 9.06 26.65
CA SER A 75 15.85 8.43 25.84
C SER A 75 16.18 7.03 25.27
N SER A 76 17.16 6.34 25.88
CA SER A 76 17.84 5.12 25.39
C SER A 76 16.99 3.84 25.21
N ARG A 77 15.66 3.87 25.38
CA ARG A 77 14.84 2.67 25.10
C ARG A 77 14.63 2.53 23.60
N ILE A 78 15.38 1.63 22.99
CA ILE A 78 15.31 1.28 21.56
C ILE A 78 14.83 -0.17 21.44
N THR A 79 13.99 -0.43 20.44
CA THR A 79 13.48 -1.76 20.13
C THR A 79 14.46 -2.48 19.21
N SER A 80 14.59 -3.80 19.31
CA SER A 80 15.56 -4.60 18.55
C SER A 80 15.39 -4.55 17.03
N SER A 81 14.25 -4.09 16.52
CA SER A 81 13.96 -3.93 15.09
C SER A 81 14.44 -2.59 14.51
N HIS A 82 14.89 -1.64 15.34
CA HIS A 82 15.25 -0.30 14.91
C HIS A 82 16.76 -0.18 14.65
N THR A 83 17.13 0.70 13.72
CA THR A 83 18.53 0.97 13.37
C THR A 83 19.02 2.22 14.11
N LEU A 84 20.28 2.20 14.59
CA LEU A 84 20.94 3.38 15.14
C LEU A 84 21.99 3.91 14.16
N LEU A 85 21.89 5.19 13.82
CA LEU A 85 22.83 5.89 12.95
C LEU A 85 23.55 6.99 13.74
N LEU A 86 24.87 7.11 13.56
CA LEU A 86 25.63 8.25 14.07
C LEU A 86 25.82 9.26 12.94
N VAL A 87 25.08 10.36 12.99
CA VAL A 87 25.09 11.40 11.94
C VAL A 87 25.51 12.72 12.59
N SER A 88 26.66 13.27 12.17
CA SER A 88 27.17 14.56 12.65
C SER A 88 27.27 14.68 14.17
N GLY A 89 27.70 13.60 14.84
CA GLY A 89 27.82 13.55 16.30
C GLY A 89 26.50 13.35 17.06
N LYS A 90 25.38 13.22 16.34
CA LYS A 90 24.06 12.91 16.89
C LYS A 90 23.72 11.44 16.67
N VAL A 91 23.11 10.81 17.67
CA VAL A 91 22.60 9.44 17.55
C VAL A 91 21.16 9.52 17.05
N ILE A 92 20.89 8.89 15.92
CA ILE A 92 19.58 8.88 15.27
C ILE A 92 19.03 7.45 15.37
N GLU A 93 17.82 7.33 15.92
CA GLU A 93 17.00 6.12 15.81
C GLU A 93 16.23 6.18 14.49
N GLU A 94 16.34 5.13 13.69
CA GLU A 94 15.67 4.97 12.41
C GLU A 94 14.78 3.74 12.41
N VAL A 95 13.58 3.89 11.87
CA VAL A 95 12.60 2.82 11.61
C VAL A 95 12.27 2.86 10.14
N VAL A 96 12.41 1.72 9.45
CA VAL A 96 12.09 1.57 8.04
C VAL A 96 11.01 0.51 7.88
N VAL A 97 9.94 0.85 7.17
CA VAL A 97 8.93 -0.09 6.68
C VAL A 97 9.03 -0.12 5.18
N GLU A 98 9.56 -1.22 4.64
CA GLU A 98 9.77 -1.41 3.21
C GLU A 98 8.44 -1.35 2.43
N GLU A 99 8.53 -1.00 1.15
CA GLU A 99 7.38 -1.14 0.25
C GLU A 99 6.85 -2.58 0.26
N ARG A 100 5.52 -2.72 0.14
CA ARG A 100 4.83 -4.01 0.17
C ARG A 100 5.05 -4.81 1.45
N THR A 101 5.44 -4.17 2.55
CA THR A 101 5.45 -4.83 3.87
C THR A 101 4.01 -5.16 4.29
N PRO A 102 3.70 -6.43 4.64
CA PRO A 102 2.38 -6.81 5.08
C PRO A 102 2.05 -6.20 6.45
N GLY A 103 0.86 -5.61 6.58
CA GLY A 103 0.34 -5.09 7.83
C GLY A 103 -1.13 -5.45 8.08
N VAL A 104 -1.53 -5.47 9.34
CA VAL A 104 -2.91 -5.75 9.76
C VAL A 104 -3.51 -4.57 10.51
N VAL A 105 -4.80 -4.31 10.29
CA VAL A 105 -5.50 -3.24 11.03
C VAL A 105 -5.76 -3.70 12.47
N VAL A 106 -5.19 -2.99 13.43
CA VAL A 106 -5.43 -3.20 14.87
C VAL A 106 -6.52 -2.28 15.42
N GLY A 107 -6.73 -1.12 14.78
CA GLY A 107 -7.76 -0.14 15.15
C GLY A 107 -8.34 0.56 13.92
N ALA A 108 -9.64 0.82 13.92
CA ALA A 108 -10.32 1.59 12.89
C ALA A 108 -11.34 2.50 13.57
N ARG A 109 -11.25 3.82 13.34
CA ARG A 109 -12.20 4.80 13.90
C ARG A 109 -12.19 6.09 13.10
N GLY A 110 -13.37 6.59 12.74
CA GLY A 110 -13.52 7.95 12.19
C GLY A 110 -12.71 8.22 10.93
N GLY A 111 -12.56 7.23 10.05
CA GLY A 111 -11.76 7.36 8.82
C GLY A 111 -10.24 7.20 9.03
N VAL A 112 -9.79 6.88 10.24
CA VAL A 112 -8.40 6.55 10.56
C VAL A 112 -8.26 5.05 10.79
N LEU A 113 -7.21 4.47 10.20
CA LEU A 113 -6.80 3.07 10.37
C LEU A 113 -5.45 3.03 11.08
N SER A 114 -5.37 2.31 12.19
CA SER A 114 -4.11 1.96 12.84
C SER A 114 -3.65 0.61 12.29
N VAL A 115 -2.58 0.60 11.51
CA VAL A 115 -2.03 -0.59 10.84
C VAL A 115 -0.73 -0.97 11.50
N SER A 116 -0.60 -2.25 11.86
CA SER A 116 0.57 -2.84 12.50
C SER A 116 1.35 -3.65 11.47
N PHE A 117 2.61 -3.27 11.25
CA PHE A 117 3.56 -3.98 10.37
C PHE A 117 4.56 -4.84 11.16
N GLU A 118 4.67 -4.58 12.46
CA GLU A 118 5.44 -5.40 13.40
C GLU A 118 4.68 -5.54 14.74
N PRO A 119 4.93 -6.61 15.51
CA PRO A 119 4.24 -6.82 16.79
C PRO A 119 4.42 -5.65 17.76
N GLY A 120 3.31 -5.17 18.33
CA GLY A 120 3.32 -4.16 19.40
C GLY A 120 3.44 -2.72 18.92
N ALA A 121 3.53 -2.47 17.61
CA ALA A 121 3.59 -1.13 17.04
C ALA A 121 2.56 -0.95 15.91
N SER A 122 2.08 0.27 15.71
CA SER A 122 1.18 0.61 14.63
C SER A 122 1.40 2.04 14.14
N LEU A 123 1.18 2.24 12.84
CA LEU A 123 1.13 3.54 12.18
C LEU A 123 -0.32 3.90 11.88
N SER A 124 -0.63 5.19 11.93
CA SER A 124 -1.97 5.71 11.63
C SER A 124 -2.04 6.13 10.18
N PHE A 125 -3.14 5.77 9.50
CA PHE A 125 -3.44 6.16 8.13
C PHE A 125 -4.81 6.79 8.07
N SER A 126 -4.95 7.93 7.41
CA SER A 126 -6.20 8.67 7.30
C SER A 126 -6.60 8.85 5.84
N ALA A 127 -7.89 8.69 5.56
CA ALA A 127 -8.45 9.00 4.25
C ALA A 127 -8.28 10.50 3.95
N ALA A 128 -7.54 10.82 2.90
CA ALA A 128 -7.43 12.16 2.36
C ALA A 128 -7.41 12.11 0.83
N PRO A 129 -7.97 13.13 0.15
CA PRO A 129 -7.88 13.20 -1.30
C PRO A 129 -6.41 13.16 -1.73
N ASP A 130 -6.17 12.73 -2.96
CA ASP A 130 -4.82 12.79 -3.50
C ASP A 130 -4.26 14.21 -3.33
N PRO A 131 -3.02 14.36 -2.83
CA PRO A 131 -2.43 15.68 -2.66
C PRO A 131 -2.47 16.38 -4.02
N GLU A 132 -3.25 17.45 -4.10
CA GLU A 132 -3.39 18.23 -5.33
C GLU A 132 -1.98 18.67 -5.75
N PRO A 133 -1.58 18.47 -7.02
CA PRO A 133 -0.37 19.10 -7.52
C PRO A 133 -0.41 20.58 -7.14
N PRO A 134 0.72 21.20 -6.75
CA PRO A 134 0.73 22.61 -6.41
C PRO A 134 0.03 23.36 -7.54
N ALA A 135 -1.02 24.10 -7.18
CA ALA A 135 -1.86 24.79 -8.14
C ALA A 135 -0.96 25.47 -9.18
N PRO A 136 -1.25 25.33 -10.49
CA PRO A 136 -0.46 26.00 -11.51
C PRO A 136 -0.33 27.47 -11.09
N ALA A 137 0.91 27.96 -11.04
CA ALA A 137 1.19 29.33 -10.60
C ALA A 137 0.17 30.27 -11.27
N PRO A 138 -0.42 31.23 -10.53
CA PRO A 138 -1.37 32.16 -11.13
C PRO A 138 -0.74 32.70 -12.42
N PRO A 139 -1.50 32.74 -13.53
CA PRO A 139 -0.94 33.16 -14.80
C PRO A 139 -0.26 34.52 -14.58
N PHE A 140 1.05 34.58 -14.87
CA PHE A 140 1.79 35.83 -14.80
C PHE A 140 1.00 36.88 -15.59
N PRO A 141 0.76 38.09 -15.04
CA PRO A 141 0.06 39.14 -15.77
C PRO A 141 0.91 39.54 -16.98
N GLY A 142 0.60 38.99 -18.16
CA GLY A 142 1.42 39.21 -19.35
C GLY A 142 1.28 38.20 -20.49
N PHE A 143 0.65 37.03 -20.27
CA PHE A 143 0.31 36.14 -21.39
C PHE A 143 -1.08 36.48 -21.94
N ALA A 144 -1.17 36.55 -23.27
CA ALA A 144 -2.39 36.90 -24.00
C ALA A 144 -3.55 35.99 -23.60
N THR A 145 -4.67 36.59 -23.17
CA THR A 145 -5.95 35.91 -23.10
C THR A 145 -6.27 35.36 -24.49
N PRO A 146 -6.62 34.06 -24.62
CA PRO A 146 -7.11 33.55 -25.89
C PRO A 146 -8.27 34.44 -26.36
N PRO A 147 -8.27 34.93 -27.61
CA PRO A 147 -9.39 35.72 -28.12
C PRO A 147 -10.67 34.89 -28.02
N ASP A 148 -11.77 35.57 -27.71
CA ASP A 148 -13.08 34.94 -27.49
C ASP A 148 -13.39 33.91 -28.60
N PRO A 149 -13.94 32.73 -28.24
CA PRO A 149 -14.30 31.73 -29.22
C PRO A 149 -15.30 32.29 -30.23
N PHE A 150 -15.12 31.90 -31.49
CA PHE A 150 -15.93 32.34 -32.63
C PHE A 150 -17.45 32.28 -32.32
N PRO A 151 -18.22 33.31 -32.71
CA PRO A 151 -19.67 33.33 -32.50
C PRO A 151 -20.32 32.17 -33.26
N GLY A 152 -20.77 31.15 -32.51
CA GLY A 152 -21.35 29.91 -33.06
C GLY A 152 -21.03 28.66 -32.25
N SER A 153 -20.02 28.69 -31.39
CA SER A 153 -19.63 27.57 -30.52
C SER A 153 -20.24 27.71 -29.11
N ALA A 154 -21.55 27.91 -29.01
CA ALA A 154 -22.26 27.79 -27.73
C ALA A 154 -22.50 26.32 -27.41
N ALA A 155 -21.42 25.57 -27.17
CA ALA A 155 -21.53 24.45 -26.24
C ALA A 155 -21.47 25.08 -24.84
N PRO A 156 -22.42 24.84 -23.94
CA PRO A 156 -22.15 25.05 -22.54
C PRO A 156 -20.93 24.17 -22.26
N LEU A 157 -19.79 24.77 -21.96
CA LEU A 157 -18.77 24.07 -21.20
C LEU A 157 -19.51 23.63 -19.95
N LEU A 158 -19.95 22.36 -19.94
CA LEU A 158 -20.39 21.68 -18.75
C LEU A 158 -19.33 22.04 -17.73
N ALA A 159 -19.73 22.82 -16.73
CA ALA A 159 -18.89 23.07 -15.58
C ALA A 159 -18.41 21.68 -15.18
N ILE A 160 -17.12 21.41 -15.40
CA ILE A 160 -16.49 20.25 -14.81
C ILE A 160 -16.82 20.45 -13.33
N PRO A 161 -17.61 19.56 -12.70
CA PRO A 161 -17.82 19.68 -11.27
C PRO A 161 -16.43 19.63 -10.70
N SER A 162 -15.94 20.78 -10.23
CA SER A 162 -14.70 20.87 -9.51
C SER A 162 -14.92 19.90 -8.36
N ALA A 163 -14.22 18.77 -8.38
CA ALA A 163 -14.13 17.85 -7.27
C ALA A 163 -13.30 18.50 -6.16
N ALA A 164 -13.56 19.78 -5.87
CA ALA A 164 -13.30 20.41 -4.60
C ALA A 164 -14.19 19.67 -3.61
N GLY A 165 -13.70 18.54 -3.14
CA GLY A 165 -14.21 17.96 -1.91
C GLY A 165 -14.10 19.06 -0.87
N ASP A 166 -15.24 19.56 -0.39
CA ASP A 166 -15.29 20.28 0.87
C ASP A 166 -14.48 19.43 1.84
N GLY A 167 -13.34 19.92 2.35
CA GLY A 167 -12.32 19.16 3.11
C GLY A 167 -12.80 18.51 4.43
N LYS A 168 -14.09 18.26 4.52
CA LYS A 168 -14.90 17.66 5.55
C LYS A 168 -15.39 16.25 5.19
N THR A 169 -15.34 15.85 3.92
CA THR A 169 -15.69 14.48 3.51
C THR A 169 -14.41 13.66 3.33
N PRO A 170 -14.18 12.59 4.11
CA PRO A 170 -13.06 11.69 3.83
C PRO A 170 -13.25 11.10 2.44
N GLY A 171 -12.22 11.20 1.61
CA GLY A 171 -12.18 10.70 0.24
C GLY A 171 -10.75 10.32 -0.12
N GLY A 172 -10.56 9.58 -1.19
CA GLY A 172 -9.25 9.21 -1.70
C GLY A 172 -8.52 8.13 -0.90
N ASN A 173 -7.19 8.13 -1.03
CA ASN A 173 -6.29 7.14 -0.47
C ASN A 173 -6.17 7.27 1.06
N TYR A 174 -5.82 6.17 1.72
CA TYR A 174 -5.44 6.17 3.13
C TYR A 174 -3.94 6.44 3.26
N TRP A 175 -3.59 7.71 3.47
CA TRP A 175 -2.20 8.19 3.58
C TRP A 175 -1.66 8.08 4.99
N LEU A 176 -0.33 7.97 5.13
CA LEU A 176 0.35 8.03 6.41
C LEU A 176 -0.01 9.34 7.14
N ALA A 177 -0.61 9.22 8.32
CA ALA A 177 -1.04 10.37 9.10
C ALA A 177 0.16 11.00 9.82
N ALA A 178 0.39 12.28 9.55
CA ALA A 178 1.42 13.09 10.18
C ALA A 178 0.83 14.36 10.79
N GLU A 179 1.47 14.86 11.84
CA GLU A 179 1.20 16.16 12.45
C GLU A 179 1.64 17.30 11.51
N PRO A 180 1.12 18.53 11.71
CA PRO A 180 1.56 19.72 10.96
C PRO A 180 3.07 19.97 11.17
N GLY A 181 3.90 19.47 10.26
CA GLY A 181 5.35 19.42 10.42
C GLY A 181 6.00 18.13 9.87
N GLY A 182 5.20 17.15 9.43
CA GLY A 182 5.71 15.88 8.91
C GLY A 182 6.15 14.91 10.02
N GLU A 183 5.68 15.14 11.24
CA GLU A 183 5.97 14.28 12.38
C GLU A 183 4.95 13.15 12.48
N VAL A 184 5.42 11.93 12.69
CA VAL A 184 4.61 10.71 12.78
C VAL A 184 4.77 10.11 14.16
N ARG A 185 3.66 9.73 14.79
CA ARG A 185 3.68 9.00 16.07
C ARG A 185 3.89 7.51 15.83
N TYR A 186 4.93 6.94 16.43
CA TYR A 186 5.24 5.52 16.39
C TYR A 186 5.71 5.01 17.76
N GLN A 187 5.10 3.93 18.26
CA GLN A 187 5.37 3.37 19.60
C GLN A 187 5.31 4.42 20.74
N GLY A 188 4.38 5.37 20.66
CA GLY A 188 4.23 6.46 21.64
C GLY A 188 5.31 7.55 21.58
N LYS A 189 6.23 7.47 20.62
CA LYS A 189 7.28 8.45 20.35
C LYS A 189 6.94 9.24 19.08
N VAL A 190 7.53 10.42 18.93
CA VAL A 190 7.37 11.26 17.74
C VAL A 190 8.64 11.13 16.89
N PHE A 191 8.47 10.78 15.62
CA PHE A 191 9.54 10.68 14.62
C PHE A 191 9.28 11.68 13.50
N SER A 192 10.32 12.14 12.83
CA SER A 192 10.19 12.89 11.58
C SER A 192 10.16 11.90 10.41
N ALA A 193 9.13 11.99 9.57
CA ALA A 193 9.09 11.27 8.31
C ALA A 193 10.08 11.92 7.33
N ILE A 194 10.87 11.12 6.62
CA ILE A 194 11.84 11.62 5.65
C ILE A 194 11.47 11.22 4.21
N GLU A 195 12.04 11.94 3.25
CA GLU A 195 11.91 11.64 1.82
C GLU A 195 10.45 11.61 1.35
N ASP A 196 10.03 10.51 0.72
CA ASP A 196 8.68 10.30 0.19
C ASP A 196 7.76 9.54 1.16
N SER A 197 8.17 9.34 2.43
CA SER A 197 7.42 8.54 3.41
C SER A 197 5.97 8.99 3.62
N LEU A 198 5.70 10.30 3.49
CA LEU A 198 4.35 10.86 3.61
C LEU A 198 3.43 10.53 2.43
N ARG A 199 3.99 10.04 1.31
CA ARG A 199 3.25 9.54 0.15
C ARG A 199 2.89 8.06 0.28
N ALA A 200 3.33 7.39 1.35
CA ALA A 200 2.91 6.04 1.63
C ALA A 200 1.40 6.00 1.89
N HIS A 201 0.73 5.13 1.14
CA HIS A 201 -0.68 4.83 1.29
C HIS A 201 -0.90 3.32 1.33
N LEU A 202 -2.08 2.93 1.81
CA LEU A 202 -2.42 1.53 1.96
C LEU A 202 -2.85 0.89 0.64
N LEU A 203 -2.35 -0.31 0.39
CA LEU A 203 -2.77 -1.22 -0.65
C LEU A 203 -3.46 -2.44 -0.02
N ILE A 204 -4.34 -3.08 -0.77
CA ILE A 204 -4.94 -4.37 -0.44
C ILE A 204 -4.82 -5.31 -1.63
N ASP A 205 -4.90 -6.62 -1.37
CA ASP A 205 -5.08 -7.60 -2.43
C ASP A 205 -6.53 -7.58 -2.91
N ALA A 206 -6.72 -7.32 -4.21
CA ALA A 206 -8.04 -7.32 -4.84
C ALA A 206 -8.75 -8.68 -4.70
N ASP A 207 -8.01 -9.79 -4.74
CA ASP A 207 -8.58 -11.13 -4.63
C ASP A 207 -9.09 -11.39 -3.20
N ALA A 208 -8.35 -10.90 -2.19
CA ALA A 208 -8.74 -11.00 -0.78
C ALA A 208 -10.00 -10.16 -0.45
N LEU A 209 -10.17 -9.02 -1.12
CA LEU A 209 -11.38 -8.20 -0.97
C LEU A 209 -12.63 -8.96 -1.42
N GLU A 210 -12.56 -9.63 -2.58
CA GLU A 210 -13.67 -10.42 -3.12
C GLU A 210 -14.07 -11.53 -2.15
N GLU A 211 -13.11 -12.28 -1.61
CA GLU A 211 -13.37 -13.34 -0.63
C GLU A 211 -14.13 -12.82 0.61
N VAL A 212 -13.72 -11.67 1.15
CA VAL A 212 -14.38 -11.07 2.32
C VAL A 212 -15.82 -10.65 1.99
N VAL A 213 -16.05 -10.09 0.81
CA VAL A 213 -17.37 -9.70 0.35
C VAL A 213 -18.27 -10.91 0.11
N GLU A 214 -17.74 -11.98 -0.50
CA GLU A 214 -18.47 -13.23 -0.73
C GLU A 214 -18.86 -13.91 0.57
N ARG A 215 -17.92 -14.01 1.52
CA ARG A 215 -18.16 -14.64 2.84
C ARG A 215 -19.34 -14.02 3.57
N ARG A 216 -19.54 -12.70 3.43
CA ARG A 216 -20.69 -12.00 4.00
C ARG A 216 -22.01 -12.41 3.37
N LYS A 217 -22.04 -12.71 2.08
CA LYS A 217 -23.25 -13.06 1.33
C LYS A 217 -23.78 -14.45 1.70
N VAL A 218 -22.95 -15.32 2.30
CA VAL A 218 -23.36 -16.67 2.70
C VAL A 218 -24.26 -16.63 3.94
N LEU A 219 -25.51 -17.08 3.79
CA LEU A 219 -26.45 -17.21 4.90
C LEU A 219 -26.12 -18.46 5.72
N PRO A 220 -26.11 -18.40 7.07
CA PRO A 220 -25.69 -19.52 7.94
C PRO A 220 -26.65 -20.73 7.95
N GLY A 221 -27.78 -20.65 7.25
CA GLY A 221 -28.84 -21.67 7.27
C GLY A 221 -29.56 -21.74 8.62
N VAL A 222 -30.85 -22.09 8.61
CA VAL A 222 -31.63 -22.34 9.83
C VAL A 222 -31.84 -23.85 9.93
N ARG A 223 -31.44 -24.45 11.07
CA ARG A 223 -31.76 -25.85 11.37
C ARG A 223 -33.02 -25.90 12.21
N LEU A 224 -33.99 -26.74 11.83
CA LEU A 224 -35.15 -27.02 12.66
C LEU A 224 -34.67 -27.73 13.93
N SER A 225 -34.97 -27.14 15.10
CA SER A 225 -34.80 -27.85 16.37
C SER A 225 -35.76 -29.05 16.38
N GLY A 226 -35.22 -30.24 16.61
CA GLY A 226 -35.95 -31.50 16.54
C GLY A 226 -37.21 -31.48 17.41
N ARG A 227 -38.30 -31.98 16.85
CA ARG A 227 -39.58 -32.25 17.51
C ARG A 227 -39.54 -33.62 18.18
#